data_AF-A0A7R9C028-F1
#
_entry.id   AF-A0A7R9C028-F1
#
_cell.length_a   1.000
_cell.length_b   1.000
_cell.length_c   1.000
_cell.angle_alpha   90.00
_cell.angle_beta   90.00
_cell.angle_gamma   90.00
#
_symmetry.space_group_name_H-M   'P 1'
#
loop_
_entity.id
_entity.type
_entity.pdbx_description
1 polymer ?
#
loop_
_entity_poly.entity_id
_entity_poly.type
_entity_poly.pdbx_seq_one_letter_code
_entity_poly.pdbx_strand_id
1 'polypeptide(L)'
;MQVCDHFGVLYYGIGLFLAVLWWAMTWEEAKACPYFHFADMLTRKRGMFDGLSRIAVETVAGLLVYPFVWTFWALGLSTEHRQKAFDLRCITDMQVSPMNAALVEGAGTMACVLFSLYINSKASWKISAPLDALVSSILVCFALNYTGGYYNPVLATSLKLGCDNDDYVDHLAVYWLASSLGCIFACLAFESPLLKSKQKAE
;
A
#
# COMPACT_ATOMS: atom_id res chain seq x y z
N MET A 1 6.71 -0.07 12.25
CA MET A 1 7.94 -0.58 12.90
C MET A 1 7.72 -1.27 14.25
N GLN A 2 7.13 -0.64 15.28
CA GLN A 2 7.17 -1.16 16.66
C GLN A 2 6.65 -2.60 16.91
N VAL A 3 5.60 -3.04 16.21
CA VAL A 3 5.14 -4.44 16.32
C VAL A 3 6.22 -5.40 15.82
N CYS A 4 6.88 -5.06 14.72
CA CYS A 4 8.02 -5.83 14.20
C CYS A 4 9.23 -5.73 15.13
N ASP A 5 9.49 -4.56 15.72
CA ASP A 5 10.63 -4.38 16.64
C ASP A 5 10.48 -5.20 17.93
N HIS A 6 9.25 -5.37 18.41
CA HIS A 6 8.97 -6.08 19.66
C HIS A 6 8.66 -7.57 19.48
N PHE A 7 7.87 -7.93 18.47
CA PHE A 7 7.41 -9.31 18.24
C PHE A 7 8.08 -9.99 17.04
N GLY A 8 8.78 -9.23 16.18
CA GLY A 8 9.44 -9.75 14.99
C GLY A 8 8.59 -9.67 13.71
N VAL A 9 9.26 -9.79 12.57
CA VAL A 9 8.68 -9.67 11.21
C VAL A 9 7.57 -10.69 10.97
N LEU A 10 7.69 -11.90 11.52
CA LEU A 10 6.68 -12.95 11.32
C LEU A 10 5.32 -12.58 11.93
N TYR A 11 5.31 -12.08 13.17
CA TYR A 11 4.07 -11.66 13.84
C TYR A 11 3.44 -10.46 13.15
N TYR A 12 4.26 -9.49 12.73
CA TYR A 12 3.81 -8.39 11.90
C TYR A 12 3.18 -8.88 10.59
N GLY A 13 3.84 -9.80 9.88
CA GLY A 13 3.36 -10.36 8.63
C GLY A 13 2.05 -11.15 8.77
N ILE A 14 1.89 -11.93 9.84
CA ILE A 14 0.64 -12.64 10.13
C ILE A 14 -0.49 -11.64 10.41
N GLY A 15 -0.24 -10.63 11.27
CA GLY A 15 -1.23 -9.60 11.58
C GLY A 15 -1.67 -8.82 10.34
N LEU A 16 -0.70 -8.44 9.50
CA LEU A 16 -0.95 -7.76 8.24
C LEU A 16 -1.76 -8.64 7.27
N PHE A 17 -1.38 -9.91 7.10
CA PHE A 17 -2.10 -10.86 6.26
C PHE A 17 -3.56 -10.99 6.68
N LEU A 18 -3.81 -11.17 7.99
CA LEU A 18 -5.17 -11.27 8.52
C LEU A 18 -5.96 -9.97 8.31
N ALA A 19 -5.33 -8.81 8.47
CA ALA A 19 -5.98 -7.51 8.24
C ALA A 19 -6.35 -7.29 6.77
N VAL A 20 -5.43 -7.60 5.84
CA VAL A 20 -5.69 -7.47 4.39
C VAL A 20 -6.72 -8.50 3.93
N LEU A 21 -6.66 -9.73 4.44
CA LEU A 21 -7.67 -10.76 4.16
C LEU A 21 -9.04 -10.32 4.68
N TRP A 22 -9.13 -9.85 5.92
CA TRP A 22 -10.38 -9.35 6.49
C TRP A 22 -10.95 -8.19 5.68
N TRP A 23 -10.11 -7.25 5.24
CA TRP A 23 -10.52 -6.16 4.35
C TRP A 23 -11.14 -6.70 3.06
N ALA A 24 -10.44 -7.61 2.39
CA ALA A 24 -10.91 -8.20 1.14
C ALA A 24 -12.25 -8.95 1.32
N MET A 25 -12.41 -9.69 2.43
CA MET A 25 -13.66 -10.40 2.76
C MET A 25 -14.83 -9.49 3.12
N THR A 26 -14.55 -8.26 3.55
CA THR A 26 -15.59 -7.31 3.97
C THR A 26 -15.99 -6.38 2.83
N TRP A 27 -15.02 -5.95 2.03
CA TRP A 27 -15.19 -4.89 1.04
C TRP A 27 -14.96 -5.35 -0.42
N GLU A 28 -14.75 -6.65 -0.63
CA GLU A 28 -14.61 -7.29 -1.94
C GLU A 28 -13.62 -6.55 -2.84
N GLU A 29 -14.08 -5.94 -3.94
CA GLU A 29 -13.25 -5.26 -4.94
C GLU A 29 -12.94 -3.79 -4.60
N ALA A 30 -13.25 -3.32 -3.40
CA ALA A 30 -12.97 -1.94 -2.99
C ALA A 30 -11.47 -1.64 -3.00
N LYS A 31 -11.10 -0.60 -3.74
CA LYS A 31 -9.72 -0.10 -3.84
C LYS A 31 -9.57 1.12 -2.95
N ALA A 32 -8.66 1.04 -1.98
CA ALA A 32 -8.32 2.15 -1.07
C ALA A 32 -6.88 2.65 -1.31
N CYS A 33 -6.47 2.72 -2.59
CA CYS A 33 -5.15 3.20 -2.99
C CYS A 33 -5.28 4.17 -4.19
N PRO A 34 -4.67 5.38 -4.12
CA PRO A 34 -4.79 6.39 -5.18
C PRO A 34 -4.32 5.96 -6.56
N TYR A 35 -3.27 5.15 -6.65
CA TYR A 35 -2.69 4.79 -7.95
C TYR A 35 -3.64 3.99 -8.84
N PHE A 36 -4.60 3.27 -8.25
CA PHE A 36 -5.62 2.58 -9.04
C PHE A 36 -6.54 3.58 -9.74
N HIS A 37 -6.87 4.69 -9.08
CA HIS A 37 -7.68 5.76 -9.67
C HIS A 37 -6.89 6.50 -10.75
N PHE A 38 -5.58 6.72 -10.56
CA PHE A 38 -4.71 7.25 -11.62
C PHE A 38 -4.69 6.34 -12.86
N ALA A 39 -4.49 5.03 -12.67
CA ALA A 39 -4.50 4.06 -13.76
C ALA A 39 -5.88 3.99 -14.46
N ASP A 40 -6.97 4.00 -13.71
CA ASP A 40 -8.34 4.00 -14.26
C ASP A 40 -8.63 5.27 -15.08
N MET A 41 -8.17 6.44 -14.63
CA MET A 41 -8.31 7.70 -15.37
C MET A 41 -7.49 7.70 -16.66
N LEU A 42 -6.23 7.23 -16.61
CA LEU A 42 -5.35 7.17 -17.78
C LEU A 42 -5.86 6.17 -18.84
N THR A 43 -6.40 5.04 -18.39
CA THR A 43 -7.01 4.02 -19.27
C THR A 43 -8.45 4.35 -19.67
N ARG A 44 -8.97 5.53 -19.29
CA ARG A 44 -10.34 5.99 -19.55
C ARG A 44 -11.44 5.06 -19.05
N LYS A 45 -11.14 4.22 -18.05
CA LYS A 45 -12.13 3.39 -17.33
C LYS A 45 -12.95 4.21 -16.34
N ARG A 46 -12.42 5.36 -15.90
CA ARG A 46 -13.06 6.26 -14.93
C ARG A 46 -12.92 7.72 -15.37
N GLY A 47 -13.95 8.53 -15.10
CA GLY A 47 -13.90 9.97 -15.35
C GLY A 47 -12.94 10.70 -14.42
N MET A 48 -12.34 11.80 -14.90
CA MET A 48 -11.34 12.56 -14.13
C MET A 48 -11.90 13.09 -12.81
N PHE A 49 -13.12 13.64 -12.81
CA PHE A 49 -13.72 14.20 -11.61
C PHE A 49 -13.98 13.12 -10.54
N ASP A 50 -14.55 11.97 -10.93
CA ASP A 50 -14.77 10.84 -10.00
C ASP A 50 -13.45 10.34 -9.42
N GLY A 51 -12.44 10.10 -10.27
CA GLY A 51 -11.11 9.64 -9.82
C GLY A 51 -10.42 10.62 -8.86
N LEU A 52 -10.38 11.91 -9.20
CA LEU A 52 -9.76 12.93 -8.33
C LEU A 52 -10.53 13.10 -7.02
N SER A 53 -11.87 13.05 -7.04
CA SER A 53 -12.67 13.14 -5.82
C SER A 53 -12.39 12.00 -4.85
N ARG A 54 -12.20 10.78 -5.36
CA ARG A 54 -11.86 9.60 -4.54
C ARG A 54 -10.49 9.72 -3.93
N ILE A 55 -9.49 10.12 -4.72
CA ILE A 55 -8.13 10.35 -4.21
C ILE A 55 -8.15 11.41 -3.11
N ALA A 56 -8.90 12.50 -3.29
CA ALA A 56 -9.04 13.54 -2.27
C ALA A 56 -9.68 13.00 -0.99
N VAL A 57 -10.79 12.26 -1.10
CA VAL A 57 -11.47 11.66 0.06
C VAL A 57 -10.58 10.64 0.77
N GLU A 58 -9.89 9.76 0.04
CA GLU A 58 -8.94 8.79 0.60
C GLU A 58 -7.82 9.49 1.35
N THR A 59 -7.24 10.55 0.76
CA THR A 59 -6.16 11.33 1.38
C THR A 59 -6.62 12.02 2.66
N VAL A 60 -7.77 12.71 2.61
CA VAL A 60 -8.35 13.37 3.79
C VAL A 60 -8.69 12.35 4.87
N ALA A 61 -9.32 11.23 4.52
CA ALA A 61 -9.63 10.16 5.46
C ALA A 61 -8.36 9.57 6.10
N GLY A 62 -7.32 9.35 5.29
CA GLY A 62 -6.01 8.89 5.76
C GLY A 62 -5.39 9.86 6.77
N LEU A 63 -5.42 11.16 6.49
CA LEU A 63 -4.90 12.17 7.43
C LEU A 63 -5.72 12.28 8.71
N LEU A 64 -7.05 12.12 8.62
CA LEU A 64 -7.97 12.17 9.76
C LEU A 64 -8.01 10.87 10.57
N VAL A 65 -7.39 9.78 10.12
CA VAL A 65 -7.38 8.52 10.87
C VAL A 65 -6.54 8.63 12.14
N TYR A 66 -5.50 9.46 12.13
CA TYR A 66 -4.58 9.59 13.25
C TYR A 66 -5.26 10.02 14.56
N PRO A 67 -6.09 11.08 14.64
CA PRO A 67 -6.78 11.44 15.88
C PRO A 67 -7.73 10.34 16.38
N PHE A 68 -8.35 9.58 15.46
CA PHE A 68 -9.18 8.43 15.83
C PHE A 68 -8.34 7.33 16.49
N VAL A 69 -7.24 6.92 15.85
CA VAL A 69 -6.34 5.87 16.37
C VAL A 69 -5.64 6.33 17.66
N TRP A 70 -5.23 7.59 17.73
CA TRP A 70 -4.64 8.19 18.93
C TRP A 70 -5.56 8.05 20.14
N THR A 71 -6.88 8.18 19.97
CA THR A 71 -7.84 7.98 21.06
C THR A 71 -7.76 6.56 21.62
N PHE A 72 -7.60 5.53 20.78
CA PHE A 72 -7.41 4.16 21.22
C PHE A 72 -6.06 3.94 21.90
N TRP A 73 -5.00 4.56 21.39
CA TRP A 73 -3.68 4.50 22.03
C TRP A 73 -3.67 5.19 23.39
N ALA A 74 -4.37 6.32 23.53
CA ALA A 74 -4.50 7.08 24.76
C ALA A 74 -5.22 6.32 25.89
N LEU A 75 -6.04 5.31 25.56
CA LEU A 75 -6.62 4.38 26.55
C LEU A 75 -5.55 3.55 27.26
N GLY A 76 -4.33 3.44 26.71
CA GLY A 76 -3.20 2.78 27.35
C GLY A 76 -3.42 1.28 27.59
N LEU A 77 -4.17 0.61 26.71
CA LEU A 77 -4.50 -0.83 26.82
C LEU A 77 -3.25 -1.74 26.85
N SER A 78 -2.12 -1.25 26.33
CA SER A 78 -0.82 -1.89 26.44
C SER A 78 0.28 -0.85 26.68
N THR A 79 1.47 -1.32 27.06
CA THR A 79 2.67 -0.48 27.20
C THR A 79 3.02 0.24 25.91
N GLU A 80 2.85 -0.42 24.77
CA GLU A 80 3.14 0.10 23.43
C GLU A 80 2.13 1.18 23.03
N HIS A 81 0.83 0.98 23.33
CA HIS A 81 -0.20 2.01 23.11
C HIS A 81 0.12 3.28 23.88
N ARG A 82 0.50 3.15 25.17
CA ARG A 82 0.87 4.31 25.99
C ARG A 82 2.10 5.01 25.44
N GLN A 83 3.12 4.24 25.04
CA GLN A 83 4.30 4.80 24.40
C GLN A 83 3.95 5.54 23.12
N LYS A 84 3.11 4.97 22.23
CA LYS A 84 2.72 5.64 20.98
C LYS A 84 1.84 6.86 21.15
N ALA A 85 0.90 6.85 22.10
CA ALA A 85 0.04 8.01 22.34
C ALA A 85 0.84 9.27 22.73
N PHE A 86 2.00 9.08 23.36
CA PHE A 86 2.85 10.16 23.88
C PHE A 86 4.23 10.23 23.20
N ASP A 87 4.43 9.50 22.10
CA ASP A 87 5.65 9.55 21.31
C ASP A 87 5.67 10.85 20.51
N LEU A 88 6.46 11.83 20.95
CA LEU A 88 6.61 13.12 20.26
C LEU A 88 7.51 13.01 19.02
N ARG A 89 8.18 11.88 18.80
CA ARG A 89 9.15 11.69 17.72
C ARG A 89 8.63 10.70 16.71
N CYS A 90 8.37 11.18 15.50
CA CYS A 90 8.20 10.31 14.34
C CYS A 90 9.50 10.30 13.52
N ILE A 91 9.91 9.13 13.05
CA ILE A 91 11.07 8.94 12.16
C ILE A 91 10.56 8.27 10.88
N THR A 92 11.09 8.68 9.73
CA THR A 92 10.79 8.02 8.45
C THR A 92 11.17 6.53 8.45
N ASP A 93 10.41 5.70 7.73
CA ASP A 93 10.78 4.30 7.49
C ASP A 93 11.63 4.13 6.21
N MET A 94 11.93 5.24 5.51
CA MET A 94 12.85 5.24 4.37
C MET A 94 14.31 5.13 4.86
N GLN A 95 14.85 3.91 4.80
CA GLN A 95 16.21 3.57 5.29
C GLN A 95 17.27 3.55 4.19
N VAL A 96 16.85 3.71 2.92
CA VAL A 96 17.73 3.74 1.75
C VAL A 96 17.63 5.06 1.00
N SER A 97 18.51 5.28 0.03
CA SER A 97 18.48 6.47 -0.82
C SER A 97 17.12 6.60 -1.54
N PRO A 98 16.65 7.84 -1.82
CA PRO A 98 15.35 8.06 -2.48
C PRO A 98 15.20 7.30 -3.80
N MET A 99 16.27 7.18 -4.60
CA MET A 99 16.26 6.39 -5.82
C MET A 99 16.02 4.90 -5.56
N ASN A 100 16.72 4.32 -4.58
CA ASN A 100 16.52 2.91 -4.22
C ASN A 100 15.14 2.68 -3.60
N ALA A 101 14.65 3.63 -2.81
CA ALA A 101 13.31 3.59 -2.22
C ALA A 101 12.23 3.63 -3.31
N ALA A 102 12.38 4.51 -4.30
CA ALA A 102 11.49 4.60 -5.46
C ALA A 102 11.48 3.29 -6.27
N LEU A 103 12.63 2.63 -6.43
CA LEU A 103 12.70 1.32 -7.07
C LEU A 103 11.97 0.24 -6.27
N VAL A 104 12.14 0.19 -4.95
CA VAL A 104 11.46 -0.77 -4.06
C VAL A 104 9.94 -0.56 -4.11
N GLU A 105 9.47 0.66 -3.87
CA GLU A 105 8.03 0.98 -3.85
C GLU A 105 7.40 0.83 -5.23
N GLY A 106 8.07 1.32 -6.29
CA GLY A 106 7.57 1.23 -7.66
C GLY A 106 7.54 -0.20 -8.21
N ALA A 107 8.66 -0.95 -8.11
CA ALA A 107 8.72 -2.32 -8.58
C ALA A 107 7.86 -3.26 -7.73
N GLY A 108 7.82 -3.05 -6.40
CA GLY A 108 6.95 -3.78 -5.50
C GLY A 108 5.48 -3.55 -5.83
N THR A 109 5.06 -2.30 -6.03
CA THR A 109 3.69 -1.98 -6.47
C THR A 109 3.36 -2.65 -7.81
N MET A 110 4.28 -2.59 -8.78
CA MET A 110 4.10 -3.24 -10.08
C MET A 110 3.92 -4.77 -9.92
N ALA A 111 4.75 -5.41 -9.09
CA ALA A 111 4.68 -6.85 -8.83
C ALA A 111 3.37 -7.24 -8.15
N CYS A 112 2.95 -6.51 -7.10
CA CYS A 112 1.66 -6.69 -6.45
C CYS A 112 0.52 -6.60 -7.47
N VAL A 113 0.43 -5.50 -8.21
CA VAL A 113 -0.68 -5.25 -9.14
C VAL A 113 -0.70 -6.28 -10.28
N LEU A 114 0.46 -6.65 -10.84
CA LEU A 114 0.53 -7.70 -11.86
C LEU A 114 0.04 -9.05 -11.32
N PHE A 115 0.46 -9.41 -10.11
CA PHE A 115 0.01 -10.64 -9.46
C PHE A 115 -1.50 -10.61 -9.23
N SER A 116 -2.04 -9.52 -8.66
CA SER A 116 -3.47 -9.35 -8.44
C SER A 116 -4.26 -9.47 -9.75
N LEU A 117 -3.84 -8.78 -10.81
CA LEU A 117 -4.49 -8.87 -12.12
C LEU A 117 -4.45 -10.28 -12.69
N TYR A 118 -3.31 -10.96 -12.58
CA TYR A 118 -3.15 -12.32 -13.07
C TYR A 118 -4.06 -13.31 -12.32
N ILE A 119 -4.03 -13.33 -10.99
CA ILE A 119 -4.80 -14.31 -10.21
C ILE A 119 -6.30 -14.07 -10.34
N ASN A 120 -6.76 -12.81 -10.36
CA ASN A 120 -8.17 -12.47 -10.58
C ASN A 120 -8.65 -12.83 -11.99
N SER A 121 -7.75 -12.94 -12.98
CA SER A 121 -8.10 -13.41 -14.32
C SER A 121 -8.27 -14.93 -14.43
N LYS A 122 -7.72 -15.69 -13.48
CA LYS A 122 -7.67 -17.17 -13.53
C LYS A 122 -8.54 -17.85 -12.47
N ALA A 123 -8.87 -17.18 -11.38
CA ALA A 123 -9.57 -17.77 -10.25
C ALA A 123 -10.74 -16.90 -9.77
N SER A 124 -11.73 -17.53 -9.14
CA SER A 124 -12.81 -16.80 -8.47
C SER A 124 -12.27 -15.98 -7.30
N TRP A 125 -12.98 -14.90 -6.96
CA TRP A 125 -12.70 -13.99 -5.84
C TRP A 125 -12.31 -14.72 -4.54
N LYS A 126 -13.02 -15.81 -4.19
CA LYS A 126 -12.80 -16.61 -2.96
C LYS A 126 -11.42 -17.26 -2.86
N ILE A 127 -10.74 -17.43 -4.01
CA ILE A 127 -9.40 -18.02 -4.11
C ILE A 127 -8.38 -16.91 -4.36
N SER A 128 -8.70 -15.94 -5.21
CA SER A 128 -7.78 -14.87 -5.56
C SER A 128 -7.48 -13.95 -4.37
N ALA A 129 -8.48 -13.60 -3.56
CA ALA A 129 -8.29 -12.67 -2.44
C ALA A 129 -7.34 -13.17 -1.33
N PRO A 130 -7.44 -14.42 -0.83
CA PRO A 130 -6.45 -14.92 0.13
C PRO A 130 -5.03 -14.99 -0.44
N LEU A 131 -4.87 -15.34 -1.71
CA LEU A 131 -3.55 -15.38 -2.35
C LEU A 131 -2.97 -13.98 -2.54
N ASP A 132 -3.81 -13.03 -2.95
CA ASP A 132 -3.42 -11.63 -3.13
C ASP A 132 -3.00 -10.98 -1.81
N ALA A 133 -3.79 -11.21 -0.75
CA ALA A 133 -3.46 -10.77 0.61
C ALA A 133 -2.13 -11.37 1.11
N LEU A 134 -1.90 -12.66 0.83
CA LEU A 134 -0.68 -13.36 1.23
C LEU A 134 0.55 -12.79 0.53
N VAL A 135 0.52 -12.70 -0.81
CA VAL A 135 1.66 -12.22 -1.60
C VAL A 135 1.95 -10.75 -1.29
N SER A 136 0.91 -9.92 -1.18
CA SER A 136 1.07 -8.51 -0.79
C SER A 136 1.74 -8.39 0.58
N SER A 137 1.29 -9.17 1.57
CA SER A 137 1.87 -9.15 2.92
C SER A 137 3.34 -9.61 2.94
N ILE A 138 3.68 -10.62 2.14
CA ILE A 138 5.06 -11.08 1.96
C ILE A 138 5.93 -9.97 1.38
N LEU A 139 5.46 -9.29 0.32
CA LEU A 139 6.20 -8.19 -0.30
C LEU A 139 6.38 -6.99 0.65
N VAL A 140 5.40 -6.72 1.51
CA VAL A 140 5.52 -5.69 2.56
C VAL A 140 6.61 -6.10 3.55
N CYS A 141 6.60 -7.35 4.02
CA CYS A 141 7.64 -7.86 4.93
C CYS A 141 9.06 -7.78 4.31
N PHE A 142 9.20 -8.01 3.01
CA PHE A 142 10.48 -7.85 2.32
C PHE A 142 10.96 -6.40 2.24
N ALA A 143 10.05 -5.45 1.98
CA ALA A 143 10.39 -4.03 1.86
C ALA A 143 10.42 -3.27 3.20
N LEU A 144 10.01 -3.92 4.28
CA LEU A 144 9.85 -3.30 5.60
C LEU A 144 11.08 -2.52 6.05
N ASN A 145 12.28 -3.10 5.91
CA ASN A 145 13.55 -2.49 6.32
C ASN A 145 14.16 -1.54 5.29
N TYR A 146 13.50 -1.32 4.14
CA TYR A 146 13.98 -0.44 3.09
C TYR A 146 13.15 0.84 3.03
N THR A 147 11.82 0.71 2.98
CA THR A 147 10.88 1.82 2.76
C THR A 147 9.67 1.78 3.69
N GLY A 148 9.58 0.77 4.57
CA GLY A 148 8.35 0.40 5.27
C GLY A 148 7.42 -0.50 4.45
N GLY A 149 7.64 -0.63 3.14
CA GLY A 149 6.83 -1.45 2.24
C GLY A 149 5.39 -0.98 2.17
N TYR A 150 5.16 0.32 2.00
CA TYR A 150 3.81 0.88 2.09
C TYR A 150 2.97 0.52 0.87
N TYR A 151 3.56 0.61 -0.32
CA TYR A 151 2.91 0.39 -1.62
C TYR A 151 1.54 1.06 -1.72
N ASN A 152 1.36 2.19 -1.03
CA ASN A 152 0.12 2.95 -0.96
C ASN A 152 0.45 4.41 -0.57
N PRO A 153 0.25 5.37 -1.49
CA PRO A 153 0.59 6.77 -1.27
C PRO A 153 -0.11 7.40 -0.05
N VAL A 154 -1.41 7.10 0.14
CA VAL A 154 -2.20 7.67 1.25
C VAL A 154 -1.72 7.09 2.57
N LEU A 155 -1.44 5.78 2.62
CA LEU A 155 -0.95 5.11 3.81
C LEU A 155 0.44 5.62 4.22
N ALA A 156 1.37 5.75 3.28
CA ALA A 156 2.69 6.31 3.56
C ALA A 156 2.56 7.75 4.08
N THR A 157 1.70 8.54 3.44
CA THR A 157 1.48 9.95 3.79
C THR A 157 0.86 10.12 5.17
N SER A 158 -0.16 9.33 5.52
CA SER A 158 -0.82 9.43 6.81
C SER A 158 0.07 9.02 7.98
N LEU A 159 1.06 8.16 7.73
CA LEU A 159 1.93 7.63 8.77
C LEU A 159 3.27 8.36 8.88
N LYS A 160 3.83 8.85 7.78
CA LYS A 160 5.24 9.25 7.70
C LYS A 160 5.54 10.62 7.15
N LEU A 161 4.59 11.27 6.47
CA LEU A 161 4.87 12.59 5.89
C LEU A 161 5.22 13.60 6.98
N GLY A 162 6.39 14.23 6.85
CA GLY A 162 6.85 15.26 7.79
C GLY A 162 7.46 14.73 9.08
N CYS A 163 7.77 13.42 9.14
CA CYS A 163 8.57 12.83 10.20
C CYS A 163 10.06 13.22 10.09
N ASP A 164 10.85 12.99 11.16
CA ASP A 164 12.29 13.25 11.15
C ASP A 164 12.96 12.50 9.97
N ASN A 165 13.82 13.21 9.25
CA ASN A 165 14.55 12.74 8.06
C ASN A 165 13.66 12.38 6.85
N ASP A 166 12.44 12.92 6.79
CA ASP A 166 11.56 12.82 5.64
C ASP A 166 11.56 14.13 4.83
N ASP A 167 12.23 14.16 3.68
CA ASP A 167 12.10 15.27 2.74
C ASP A 167 10.79 15.13 1.96
N TYR A 168 9.98 16.19 1.93
CA TYR A 168 8.66 16.18 1.27
C TYR A 168 8.74 15.81 -0.21
N VAL A 169 9.79 16.23 -0.93
CA VAL A 169 9.96 15.94 -2.35
C VAL A 169 10.30 14.47 -2.53
N ASP A 170 11.22 13.95 -1.72
CA ASP A 170 11.58 12.53 -1.76
C ASP A 170 10.38 11.64 -1.41
N HIS A 171 9.60 11.99 -0.37
CA HIS A 171 8.39 11.26 0.01
C HIS A 171 7.37 11.21 -1.14
N LEU A 172 7.09 12.34 -1.78
CA LEU A 172 6.17 12.40 -2.92
C LEU A 172 6.72 11.64 -4.13
N ALA A 173 8.02 11.75 -4.42
CA ALA A 173 8.65 11.04 -5.53
C ALA A 173 8.58 9.50 -5.34
N VAL A 174 8.87 9.03 -4.12
CA VAL A 174 8.91 7.60 -3.79
C VAL A 174 7.50 7.03 -3.65
N TYR A 175 6.71 7.54 -2.71
CA TYR A 175 5.46 6.90 -2.31
C TYR A 175 4.27 7.27 -3.19
N TRP A 176 4.29 8.42 -3.86
CA TRP A 176 3.23 8.81 -4.80
C TRP A 176 3.60 8.52 -6.23
N LEU A 177 4.69 9.10 -6.73
CA LEU A 177 5.02 9.00 -8.16
C LEU A 177 5.48 7.59 -8.53
N ALA A 178 6.48 7.03 -7.85
CA ALA A 178 7.04 5.73 -8.23
C ALA A 178 6.03 4.57 -8.07
N SER A 179 5.28 4.53 -6.97
CA SER A 179 4.20 3.55 -6.77
C SER A 179 3.11 3.67 -7.85
N SER A 180 2.71 4.91 -8.19
CA SER A 180 1.71 5.16 -9.24
C SER A 180 2.19 4.70 -10.61
N LEU A 181 3.44 5.02 -10.97
CA LEU A 181 4.05 4.53 -12.19
C LEU A 181 4.11 2.99 -12.22
N GLY A 182 4.46 2.36 -11.10
CA GLY A 182 4.46 0.90 -10.97
C GLY A 182 3.10 0.27 -11.28
N CYS A 183 2.01 0.82 -10.72
CA CYS A 183 0.65 0.37 -11.03
C CYS A 183 0.29 0.60 -12.50
N ILE A 184 0.57 1.78 -13.04
CA ILE A 184 0.26 2.11 -14.44
C ILE A 184 0.98 1.15 -15.38
N PHE A 185 2.28 0.91 -15.16
CA PHE A 185 3.05 -0.05 -15.95
C PHE A 185 2.49 -1.46 -15.83
N ALA A 186 2.07 -1.91 -14.64
CA ALA A 186 1.43 -3.20 -14.46
C ALA A 186 0.14 -3.32 -15.29
N CYS A 187 -0.74 -2.32 -15.23
CA CYS A 187 -1.99 -2.31 -16.01
C CYS A 187 -1.72 -2.33 -17.52
N LEU A 188 -0.79 -1.49 -18.00
CA LEU A 188 -0.43 -1.44 -19.42
C LEU A 188 0.21 -2.74 -19.91
N ALA A 189 1.11 -3.31 -19.11
CA ALA A 189 1.73 -4.60 -19.42
C ALA A 189 0.68 -5.70 -19.52
N PHE A 190 -0.23 -5.79 -18.54
CA PHE A 190 -1.29 -6.79 -18.51
C PHE A 190 -2.24 -6.67 -19.72
N GLU A 191 -2.51 -5.46 -20.18
CA GLU A 191 -3.35 -5.23 -21.35
C GLU A 191 -2.64 -5.44 -22.69
N SER A 192 -1.31 -5.61 -22.69
CA SER A 192 -0.52 -5.77 -23.91
C SER A 192 -0.90 -7.04 -24.70
N PRO A 193 -0.88 -7.00 -26.04
CA PRO A 193 -1.23 -8.15 -26.87
C PRO A 193 -0.41 -9.42 -26.57
N LEU A 194 0.85 -9.26 -26.15
CA LEU A 194 1.78 -10.35 -25.84
C LEU A 194 1.35 -11.19 -24.63
N LEU A 195 0.79 -10.54 -23.60
CA LEU A 195 0.30 -11.24 -22.42
C LEU A 195 -1.12 -11.76 -22.63
N LYS A 196 -1.96 -11.02 -23.37
CA LYS A 196 -3.31 -11.50 -23.78
C LYS A 196 -3.26 -12.76 -24.66
N SER A 197 -2.26 -12.89 -25.55
CA SER A 197 -2.13 -14.08 -26.40
C SER A 197 -1.73 -15.32 -25.61
N LYS A 198 -0.94 -15.17 -24.53
CA LYS A 198 -0.58 -16.28 -23.63
C LYS A 198 -1.75 -16.67 -22.71
N GLN A 199 -2.56 -15.71 -22.27
CA GLN A 199 -3.74 -15.99 -21.45
C GLN A 199 -4.83 -16.79 -22.19
N LYS A 200 -4.95 -16.64 -23.50
CA LYS A 200 -5.91 -17.39 -24.34
C LYS A 200 -5.44 -18.79 -24.73
N ALA A 201 -4.17 -19.10 -24.55
CA ALA A 201 -3.56 -20.38 -24.95
C ALA A 201 -3.56 -21.43 -23.81
N GLU A 202 -3.99 -21.03 -22.61
CA GLU A 202 -4.19 -21.85 -21.41
C GLU A 202 -5.67 -21.87 -21.03
#